data_AF-F7NML6-F1
#
_entry.id   AF-F7NML6-F1
#
_cell.length_a   1.000
_cell.length_b   1.000
_cell.length_c   1.000
_cell.angle_alpha   90.00
_cell.angle_beta   90.00
_cell.angle_gamma   90.00
#
_symmetry.space_group_name_H-M   'P 1'
#
loop_
_entity.id
_entity.type
_entity.pdbx_description
1 polymer ?
#
loop_
_entity_poly.entity_id
_entity_poly.type
_entity_poly.pdbx_seq_one_letter_code
_entity_poly.pdbx_strand_id
1 'polypeptide(L)'
;MGIMSDRHKELKLAYKQNPPAMGVFQIKNNINGKIFIGSSQNVAGKLNSQRFQLKGNGHVNKALQQDWNDYGSGSFAFDILETLKTEEFDPQDWPEALALLEEKWLDILQPYGERGYNKGEKGPSALAGLRASSVRNITFRENEKSDLSAVSRKAT
;
A
#
# COMPACT_ATOMS: atom_id res chain seq x y z
N MET A 1 -20.90 -18.35 33.94
CA MET A 1 -20.93 -17.11 33.16
C MET A 1 -19.56 -16.45 33.28
N GLY A 2 -18.84 -16.21 32.16
CA GLY A 2 -17.61 -15.41 32.16
C GLY A 2 -16.37 -16.00 31.46
N ILE A 3 -16.44 -16.40 30.18
CA ILE A 3 -15.25 -16.75 29.36
C ILE A 3 -15.12 -15.81 28.13
N MET A 4 -15.63 -14.57 28.24
CA MET A 4 -15.71 -13.63 27.09
C MET A 4 -14.85 -12.37 27.22
N SER A 5 -14.11 -12.19 28.33
CA SER A 5 -13.40 -10.93 28.65
C SER A 5 -11.88 -10.96 28.39
N ASP A 6 -11.22 -12.11 28.53
CA ASP A 6 -9.74 -12.16 28.43
C ASP A 6 -9.28 -12.16 26.98
N ARG A 7 -9.98 -12.88 26.08
CA ARG A 7 -9.69 -12.88 24.63
C ARG A 7 -9.76 -11.48 24.02
N HIS A 8 -10.72 -10.64 24.44
CA HIS A 8 -10.84 -9.26 23.94
C HIS A 8 -9.72 -8.35 24.45
N LYS A 9 -9.25 -8.56 25.67
CA LYS A 9 -8.15 -7.77 26.26
C LYS A 9 -6.81 -8.18 25.66
N GLU A 10 -6.55 -9.47 25.49
CA GLU A 10 -5.35 -10.00 24.85
C GLU A 10 -5.25 -9.56 23.38
N LEU A 11 -6.36 -9.60 22.64
CA LEU A 11 -6.41 -9.08 21.26
C LEU A 11 -6.08 -7.58 21.24
N LYS A 12 -6.66 -6.76 22.12
CA LYS A 12 -6.33 -5.33 22.21
C LYS A 12 -4.87 -5.08 22.57
N LEU A 13 -4.28 -5.90 23.45
CA LEU A 13 -2.87 -5.78 23.82
C LEU A 13 -1.95 -6.15 22.65
N ALA A 14 -2.28 -7.22 21.91
CA ALA A 14 -1.56 -7.62 20.70
C ALA A 14 -1.65 -6.56 19.58
N TYR A 15 -2.81 -5.92 19.40
CA TYR A 15 -2.98 -4.77 18.50
C TYR A 15 -2.12 -3.56 18.89
N LYS A 16 -1.83 -3.40 20.18
CA LYS A 16 -1.01 -2.31 20.70
C LYS A 16 0.50 -2.59 20.54
N GLN A 17 0.87 -3.87 20.39
CA GLN A 17 2.26 -4.31 20.25
C GLN A 17 2.70 -4.51 18.80
N ASN A 18 1.77 -4.77 17.88
CA ASN A 18 2.01 -4.80 16.44
C ASN A 18 0.98 -3.92 15.74
N PRO A 19 1.29 -2.62 15.49
CA PRO A 19 0.42 -1.80 14.68
C PRO A 19 0.18 -2.50 13.33
N PRO A 20 -1.07 -2.50 12.83
CA PRO A 20 -1.38 -3.14 11.56
C PRO A 20 -0.55 -2.51 10.44
N ALA A 21 -0.04 -3.35 9.54
CA ALA A 21 0.75 -2.88 8.41
C ALA A 21 -0.04 -1.86 7.59
N MET A 22 0.55 -0.68 7.44
CA MET A 22 0.07 0.41 6.59
C MET A 22 0.80 0.33 5.26
N GLY A 23 0.12 0.45 4.13
CA GLY A 23 0.82 0.35 2.84
C GLY A 23 -0.09 0.06 1.65
N VAL A 24 0.55 -0.43 0.59
CA VAL A 24 -0.06 -0.78 -0.70
C VAL A 24 -0.19 -2.29 -0.81
N PHE A 25 -1.33 -2.74 -1.34
CA PHE A 25 -1.64 -4.14 -1.54
C PHE A 25 -2.07 -4.43 -2.98
N GLN A 26 -2.01 -5.70 -3.37
CA GLN A 26 -2.58 -6.19 -4.61
C GLN A 26 -3.61 -7.30 -4.39
N ILE A 27 -4.56 -7.39 -5.32
CA ILE A 27 -5.38 -8.59 -5.56
C ILE A 27 -5.05 -9.06 -6.97
N LYS A 28 -4.48 -10.25 -7.10
CA LYS A 28 -4.04 -10.80 -8.39
C LYS A 28 -4.91 -11.97 -8.78
N ASN A 29 -5.46 -11.94 -10.00
CA ASN A 29 -6.03 -13.10 -10.65
C ASN A 29 -4.92 -13.92 -11.30
N ASN A 30 -4.72 -15.15 -10.82
CA ASN A 30 -3.66 -16.04 -11.29
C ASN A 30 -3.99 -16.74 -12.63
N ILE A 31 -5.23 -16.65 -13.11
CA ILE A 31 -5.66 -17.23 -14.38
C ILE A 31 -5.35 -16.31 -15.56
N ASN A 32 -5.76 -15.04 -15.46
CA ASN A 32 -5.59 -14.07 -16.55
C ASN A 32 -4.50 -13.01 -16.28
N GLY A 33 -3.90 -13.01 -15.09
CA GLY A 33 -2.83 -12.10 -14.71
C GLY A 33 -3.29 -10.68 -14.36
N LYS A 34 -4.60 -10.39 -14.41
CA LYS A 34 -5.14 -9.07 -14.05
C LYS A 34 -4.91 -8.80 -12.55
N ILE A 35 -4.53 -7.58 -12.24
CA ILE A 35 -4.25 -7.13 -10.87
C ILE A 35 -5.09 -5.92 -10.48
N PHE A 36 -5.42 -5.84 -9.20
CA PHE A 36 -6.01 -4.66 -8.56
C PHE A 36 -5.02 -4.14 -7.52
N ILE A 37 -4.76 -2.84 -7.51
CA ILE A 37 -3.90 -2.17 -6.53
C ILE A 37 -4.75 -1.23 -5.68
N GLY A 38 -4.44 -1.15 -4.38
CA GLY A 38 -4.98 -0.13 -3.50
C GLY A 38 -4.08 0.10 -2.30
N SER A 39 -4.32 1.18 -1.56
CA SER A 39 -3.61 1.50 -0.31
C SER A 39 -4.52 1.47 0.92
N SER A 40 -3.94 1.31 2.11
CA SER A 40 -4.66 1.42 3.38
C SER A 40 -3.74 1.64 4.57
N GLN A 41 -4.25 2.34 5.58
CA GLN A 41 -3.66 2.41 6.93
C GLN A 41 -3.75 1.08 7.70
N ASN A 42 -4.62 0.17 7.27
CA ASN A 42 -4.73 -1.18 7.82
C ASN A 42 -4.91 -2.17 6.66
N VAL A 43 -3.79 -2.57 6.06
CA VAL A 43 -3.78 -3.43 4.87
C VAL A 43 -4.44 -4.78 5.13
N ALA A 44 -4.16 -5.41 6.28
CA ALA A 44 -4.78 -6.68 6.64
C ALA A 44 -6.31 -6.58 6.74
N GLY A 45 -6.80 -5.54 7.42
CA GLY A 45 -8.24 -5.25 7.51
C GLY A 45 -8.87 -4.95 6.15
N LYS A 46 -8.17 -4.20 5.31
CA LYS A 46 -8.64 -3.86 3.95
C LYS A 46 -8.73 -5.10 3.07
N LEU A 47 -7.70 -5.94 3.01
CA LEU A 47 -7.70 -7.19 2.24
C LEU A 47 -8.83 -8.14 2.69
N ASN A 48 -9.07 -8.25 3.99
CA ASN A 48 -10.20 -9.02 4.52
C ASN A 48 -11.55 -8.45 4.06
N SER A 49 -11.71 -7.13 4.08
CA SER A 49 -12.92 -6.46 3.57
C SER A 49 -13.12 -6.70 2.08
N GLN A 50 -12.07 -6.62 1.27
CA GLN A 50 -12.13 -6.92 -0.17
C GLN A 50 -12.57 -8.37 -0.41
N ARG A 51 -11.93 -9.33 0.27
CA ARG A 51 -12.28 -10.75 0.17
C ARG A 51 -13.72 -11.03 0.61
N PHE A 52 -14.19 -10.38 1.68
CA PHE A 52 -15.56 -10.50 2.16
C PHE A 52 -16.57 -9.97 1.14
N GLN A 53 -16.33 -8.78 0.58
CA GLN A 53 -17.19 -8.20 -0.45
C GLN A 53 -17.26 -9.09 -1.70
N LEU A 54 -16.14 -9.66 -2.14
CA LEU A 54 -16.09 -10.56 -3.29
C LEU A 54 -16.89 -11.84 -3.04
N LYS A 55 -16.74 -12.45 -1.85
CA LYS A 55 -17.53 -13.62 -1.43
C LYS A 55 -19.02 -13.33 -1.35
N GLY A 56 -19.39 -12.12 -0.94
CA GLY A 56 -20.78 -11.67 -0.83
C GLY A 56 -21.39 -11.12 -2.12
N ASN A 57 -20.68 -11.19 -3.25
CA ASN A 57 -21.09 -10.62 -4.54
C ASN A 57 -21.39 -9.10 -4.50
N GLY A 58 -20.77 -8.39 -3.55
CA GLY A 58 -21.02 -6.98 -3.23
C GLY A 58 -19.87 -6.06 -3.59
N HIS A 59 -18.84 -6.54 -4.30
CA HIS A 59 -17.67 -5.74 -4.60
C HIS A 59 -17.99 -4.60 -5.58
N VAL A 60 -17.44 -3.41 -5.31
CA VAL A 60 -17.66 -2.21 -6.14
C VAL A 60 -17.07 -2.35 -7.55
N ASN A 61 -15.98 -3.11 -7.66
CA ASN A 61 -15.34 -3.41 -8.93
C ASN A 61 -16.05 -4.57 -9.63
N LYS A 62 -16.89 -4.26 -10.62
CA LYS A 62 -17.71 -5.25 -11.34
C LYS A 62 -16.88 -6.24 -12.17
N ALA A 63 -15.78 -5.78 -12.79
CA ALA A 63 -14.91 -6.67 -13.55
C ALA A 63 -14.20 -7.69 -12.64
N LEU A 64 -13.66 -7.22 -11.51
CA LEU A 64 -13.06 -8.11 -10.51
C LEU A 64 -14.09 -9.07 -9.90
N GLN A 65 -15.31 -8.59 -9.63
CA GLN A 65 -16.39 -9.45 -9.11
C GLN A 65 -16.79 -10.53 -10.12
N GLN A 66 -16.88 -10.18 -11.41
CA GLN A 66 -17.22 -11.11 -12.47
C GLN A 66 -16.16 -12.21 -12.57
N ASP A 67 -14.89 -11.84 -12.70
CA ASP A 67 -13.77 -12.79 -12.73
C ASP A 67 -13.70 -13.64 -11.46
N TRP A 68 -14.02 -13.06 -10.29
CA TRP A 68 -14.08 -13.80 -9.03
C TRP A 68 -15.15 -14.90 -9.06
N ASN A 69 -16.31 -14.60 -9.63
CA ASN A 69 -17.41 -15.55 -9.77
C ASN A 69 -17.06 -16.64 -10.81
N ASP A 70 -16.38 -16.27 -11.89
CA ASP A 70 -16.05 -17.18 -13.00
C ASP A 70 -14.88 -18.13 -12.66
N TYR A 71 -13.82 -17.62 -12.04
CA TYR A 71 -12.61 -18.40 -11.73
C TYR A 71 -12.57 -18.93 -10.29
N GLY A 72 -13.45 -18.44 -9.41
CA GLY A 72 -13.53 -18.85 -8.01
C GLY A 72 -12.39 -18.33 -7.13
N SER A 73 -12.62 -18.37 -5.82
CA SER A 73 -11.73 -17.76 -4.82
C SER A 73 -10.30 -18.31 -4.76
N GLY A 74 -10.08 -19.57 -5.16
CA GLY A 74 -8.75 -20.20 -5.20
C GLY A 74 -7.84 -19.65 -6.29
N SER A 75 -8.40 -18.93 -7.26
CA SER A 75 -7.69 -18.34 -8.38
C SER A 75 -7.08 -16.98 -8.07
N PHE A 76 -7.27 -16.46 -6.86
CA PHE A 76 -6.87 -15.10 -6.48
C PHE A 76 -5.86 -15.08 -5.33
N ALA A 77 -4.79 -14.30 -5.50
CA ALA A 77 -3.82 -13.97 -4.45
C ALA A 77 -4.08 -12.56 -3.88
N PHE A 78 -3.82 -12.39 -2.60
CA PHE A 78 -4.01 -11.15 -1.84
C PHE A 78 -2.70 -10.85 -1.13
N ASP A 79 -1.91 -9.93 -1.66
CA ASP A 79 -0.52 -9.70 -1.22
C ASP A 79 -0.31 -8.25 -0.82
N ILE A 80 0.64 -8.02 0.09
CA ILE A 80 1.14 -6.68 0.42
C ILE A 80 2.31 -6.38 -0.51
N LEU A 81 2.23 -5.29 -1.27
CA LEU A 81 3.29 -4.87 -2.19
C LEU A 81 4.39 -4.10 -1.46
N GLU A 82 3.99 -3.14 -0.62
CA GLU A 82 4.92 -2.30 0.12
C GLU A 82 4.26 -1.79 1.39
N THR A 83 4.99 -1.82 2.51
CA THR A 83 4.54 -1.27 3.78
C THR A 83 5.18 0.11 3.97
N LEU A 84 4.36 1.10 4.32
CA LEU A 84 4.81 2.42 4.71
C LEU A 84 5.54 2.32 6.05
N LYS A 85 6.75 2.85 6.11
CA LYS A 85 7.52 2.97 7.34
C LYS A 85 6.97 4.12 8.17
N THR A 86 6.10 3.82 9.12
CA THR A 86 5.35 4.83 9.88
C THR A 86 6.24 5.73 10.73
N GLU A 87 7.47 5.32 11.01
CA GLU A 87 8.45 6.07 11.80
C GLU A 87 9.07 7.24 11.03
N GLU A 88 8.99 7.24 9.69
CA GLU A 88 9.55 8.28 8.82
C GLU A 88 8.56 9.45 8.58
N PHE A 89 7.31 9.35 9.06
CA PHE A 89 6.24 10.31 8.76
C PHE A 89 5.41 10.68 10.00
N ASP A 90 4.98 11.93 10.09
CA ASP A 90 3.97 12.32 11.08
C ASP A 90 2.61 11.69 10.72
N PRO A 91 1.77 11.30 11.69
CA PRO A 91 0.49 10.65 11.43
C PRO A 91 -0.48 11.44 10.53
N GLN A 92 -0.34 12.77 10.48
CA GLN A 92 -1.12 13.64 9.61
C GLN A 92 -0.75 13.48 8.13
N ASP A 93 0.48 13.04 7.83
CA ASP A 93 1.03 12.91 6.47
C ASP A 93 0.84 11.49 5.91
N TRP A 94 0.44 10.52 6.74
CA TRP A 94 0.17 9.15 6.30
C TRP A 94 -0.78 9.03 5.10
N PRO A 95 -1.88 9.80 5.00
CA PRO A 95 -2.74 9.75 3.82
C PRO A 95 -2.02 10.16 2.53
N GLU A 96 -1.18 11.19 2.58
CA GLU A 96 -0.41 11.67 1.43
C GLU A 96 0.70 10.67 1.06
N ALA A 97 1.44 10.18 2.06
CA ALA A 97 2.48 9.18 1.86
C ALA A 97 1.92 7.88 1.24
N LEU A 98 0.74 7.42 1.69
CA LEU A 98 0.05 6.28 1.09
C LEU A 98 -0.39 6.54 -0.35
N ALA A 99 -0.89 7.73 -0.65
CA ALA A 99 -1.31 8.10 -2.00
C ALA A 99 -0.12 8.10 -2.98
N LEU A 100 1.02 8.67 -2.56
CA LEU A 100 2.27 8.64 -3.35
C LEU A 100 2.80 7.21 -3.55
N LEU A 101 2.71 6.38 -2.51
CA LEU A 101 3.12 4.98 -2.59
C LEU A 101 2.21 4.19 -3.55
N GLU A 102 0.90 4.42 -3.48
CA GLU A 102 -0.07 3.84 -4.41
C GLU A 102 0.20 4.28 -5.84
N GLU A 103 0.42 5.58 -6.06
CA GLU A 103 0.73 6.14 -7.38
C GLU A 103 1.99 5.52 -7.99
N LYS A 104 3.07 5.40 -7.20
CA LYS A 104 4.30 4.69 -7.61
C LYS A 104 4.00 3.28 -8.13
N TRP A 105 3.17 2.52 -7.42
CA TRP A 105 2.85 1.14 -7.82
C TRP A 105 1.89 1.07 -9.02
N LEU A 106 0.93 2.00 -9.10
CA LEU A 106 0.08 2.16 -10.27
C LEU A 106 0.91 2.47 -11.52
N ASP A 107 1.93 3.32 -11.38
CA ASP A 107 2.84 3.68 -12.47
C ASP A 107 3.72 2.51 -12.93
N ILE A 108 4.26 1.73 -12.00
CA ILE A 108 5.12 0.58 -12.30
C ILE A 108 4.33 -0.56 -12.94
N LEU A 109 3.17 -0.89 -12.37
CA LEU A 109 2.44 -2.11 -12.74
C LEU A 109 1.35 -1.89 -13.79
N GLN A 110 0.88 -0.64 -13.96
CA GLN A 110 -0.14 -0.24 -14.94
C GLN A 110 -1.37 -1.18 -14.92
N PRO A 111 -2.07 -1.33 -13.77
CA PRO A 111 -3.15 -2.30 -13.58
C PRO A 111 -4.48 -1.83 -14.22
N TYR A 112 -4.43 -1.37 -15.46
CA TYR A 112 -5.54 -0.78 -16.20
C TYR A 112 -5.93 -1.62 -17.42
N GLY A 113 -7.17 -1.50 -17.87
CA GLY A 113 -7.68 -2.18 -19.08
C GLY A 113 -7.49 -3.70 -19.02
N GLU A 114 -6.80 -4.28 -20.00
CA GLU A 114 -6.56 -5.71 -20.05
C GLU A 114 -5.55 -6.22 -19.02
N ARG A 115 -4.82 -5.33 -18.35
CA ARG A 115 -3.79 -5.70 -17.37
C ARG A 115 -4.27 -5.64 -15.93
N GLY A 116 -5.44 -5.09 -15.67
CA GLY A 116 -5.92 -5.00 -14.30
C GLY A 116 -7.32 -4.45 -14.12
N TYR A 117 -7.67 -4.30 -12.85
CA TYR A 117 -9.02 -3.95 -12.43
C TYR A 117 -9.12 -2.48 -12.00
N ASN A 118 -8.03 -1.73 -11.87
CA ASN A 118 -8.10 -0.32 -11.48
C ASN A 118 -8.82 0.49 -12.55
N LYS A 119 -9.69 1.40 -12.12
CA LYS A 119 -10.41 2.29 -13.03
C LYS A 119 -9.54 3.50 -13.36
N GLY A 120 -9.55 3.89 -14.64
CA GLY A 120 -8.85 5.07 -15.15
C GLY A 120 -8.01 4.72 -16.37
N GLU A 121 -8.20 5.46 -17.47
CA GLU A 121 -7.17 5.61 -18.49
C GLU A 121 -6.25 6.72 -18.01
N LYS A 122 -5.23 6.39 -17.23
CA LYS A 122 -4.07 7.26 -17.21
C LYS A 122 -2.91 6.45 -17.76
N GLY A 123 -2.67 6.68 -19.06
CA GLY A 123 -1.31 6.59 -19.58
C GLY A 123 -0.34 7.37 -18.67
N PRO A 124 0.98 7.12 -18.81
CA PRO A 124 2.03 7.46 -17.85
C PRO A 124 1.68 8.67 -16.95
N SER A 125 1.54 8.46 -15.63
CA SER A 125 1.21 9.55 -14.69
C SER A 125 2.22 10.70 -14.80
N ALA A 126 1.92 11.85 -14.20
CA ALA A 126 2.78 13.04 -14.17
C ALA A 126 4.24 12.75 -13.74
N LEU A 127 4.49 11.65 -13.02
CA LEU A 127 5.82 11.15 -12.67
C LEU A 127 6.61 10.59 -13.87
N ALA A 128 5.97 10.02 -14.89
CA ALA A 128 6.64 9.60 -16.12
C ALA A 128 7.02 10.79 -17.03
N GLY A 129 6.36 11.94 -16.85
CA GLY A 129 6.77 13.23 -17.42
C GLY A 129 7.95 13.88 -16.67
N LEU A 130 8.19 13.50 -15.41
CA LEU A 130 9.38 13.86 -14.65
C LEU A 130 10.57 12.98 -15.08
N ARG A 131 10.98 13.13 -16.34
CA ARG A 131 12.32 12.72 -16.77
C ARG A 131 13.36 13.43 -15.89
N ALA A 132 14.05 12.63 -15.07
CA ALA A 132 15.42 12.80 -14.62
C ALA A 132 15.86 14.03 -13.79
N SER A 133 14.99 15.00 -13.48
CA SER A 133 15.45 16.25 -12.84
C SER A 133 15.00 16.50 -11.38
N SER A 134 13.92 15.90 -10.88
CA SER A 134 13.37 16.28 -9.55
C SER A 134 13.54 15.25 -8.43
N VAL A 135 13.86 13.99 -8.74
CA VAL A 135 14.14 12.95 -7.72
C VAL A 135 15.44 13.26 -6.95
N ARG A 136 16.27 14.19 -7.43
CA ARG A 136 17.45 14.66 -6.70
C ARG A 136 17.12 15.49 -5.45
N ASN A 137 15.90 16.01 -5.26
CA ASN A 137 15.64 16.91 -4.12
C ASN A 137 15.01 16.26 -2.89
N ILE A 138 14.56 15.00 -2.96
CA ILE A 138 14.01 14.31 -1.78
C ILE A 138 15.11 13.47 -1.09
N THR A 139 16.11 12.99 -1.82
CA THR A 139 17.24 12.22 -1.25
C THR A 139 18.42 13.08 -0.78
N PHE A 140 18.41 14.40 -0.99
CA PHE A 140 19.54 15.28 -0.64
C PHE A 140 19.42 16.01 0.72
N ARG A 141 18.26 15.94 1.40
CA ARG A 141 18.07 16.70 2.65
C ARG A 141 18.60 16.02 3.92
N GLU A 142 18.96 14.74 3.86
CA GLU A 142 19.49 14.01 5.02
C GLU A 142 21.02 13.89 5.07
N ASN A 143 21.75 14.24 4.00
CA ASN A 143 23.21 14.08 3.96
C ASN A 143 24.04 15.34 4.27
N GLU A 144 23.45 16.50 4.55
CA GLU A 144 24.22 17.72 4.91
C GLU A 144 24.37 17.96 6.43
N LYS A 145 23.71 17.18 7.29
CA LYS A 145 23.85 17.36 8.76
C LYS A 145 24.96 16.50 9.39
N SER A 146 25.59 15.60 8.65
CA SER A 146 26.68 14.76 9.20
C SER A 146 28.08 15.39 9.05
N ASP A 147 28.28 16.32 8.12
CA ASP A 147 29.62 16.89 7.82
C ASP A 147 29.96 18.19 8.59
N LEU A 148 29.01 18.80 9.30
CA LEU A 148 29.25 20.02 10.10
C LEU A 148 29.82 19.77 11.50
N SER A 149 30.06 18.51 11.90
CA SER A 149 30.72 18.19 13.18
C SER A 149 32.21 17.84 13.06
N ALA A 150 32.75 17.74 11.84
CA ALA A 150 34.13 17.31 11.60
C ALA A 150 35.15 18.45 11.33
N VAL A 151 34.73 19.72 11.21
CA VAL A 151 35.62 20.85 10.86
C VAL A 151 35.78 21.87 12.00
N SER A 152 35.96 21.40 13.24
CA SER A 152 36.39 22.31 14.33
C SER A 152 37.36 21.66 15.32
N ARG A 153 38.32 20.89 14.80
CA ARG A 153 39.53 20.49 15.53
C ARG A 153 40.75 20.49 14.61
N LYS A 154 41.16 21.67 14.13
CA LYS A 154 42.54 22.01 13.73
C LYS A 154 42.58 23.45 13.21
N ALA A 155 42.68 24.41 14.12
CA ALA A 155 43.32 25.69 13.87
C ALA A 155 43.69 26.33 15.21
N THR A 156 45.01 26.37 15.45
CA THR A 156 45.74 27.04 16.54
C THR A 156 45.84 26.29 17.86
#